data_AF-B9SS84-F1
#
_entry.id   AF-B9SS84-F1
#
_cell.length_a   1.000
_cell.length_b   1.000
_cell.length_c   1.000
_cell.angle_alpha   90.00
_cell.angle_beta   90.00
_cell.angle_gamma   90.00
#
_symmetry.space_group_name_H-M   'P 1'
#
loop_
_entity.id
_entity.type
_entity.pdbx_description
1 polymer ?
#
loop_
_entity_poly.entity_id
_entity_poly.type
_entity_poly.pdbx_seq_one_letter_code
_entity_poly.pdbx_strand_id
1 'polypeptide(L)'
;MEVTGRFQLLLDCVLKILTGGMSTIITAIISASISLVSICYTVSKDAYAYLEKKLQYSRNLEENYEALYWGLDNLLRLRTDINQYIQRKGIKSPTICKNWNNRVWKIDGESRILFNKYRRTRKSWVLPRAKLSRKMVKLLEKITDLQNDGKELGKLLTGNSRNK
;
A
#
# COMPACT_ATOMS: atom_id res chain seq x y z
N MET A 1 44.99 11.57 -69.25
CA MET A 1 43.98 10.63 -68.71
C MET A 1 44.00 10.69 -67.18
N GLU A 2 43.45 11.75 -66.57
CA GLU A 2 43.49 11.93 -65.10
C GLU A 2 42.19 12.48 -64.49
N VAL A 3 41.16 12.68 -65.30
CA VAL A 3 39.90 13.31 -64.86
C VAL A 3 38.86 12.27 -64.41
N THR A 4 38.99 11.02 -64.86
CA THR A 4 38.02 9.94 -64.58
C THR A 4 38.23 9.25 -63.21
N GLY A 5 39.45 9.23 -62.66
CA GLY A 5 39.73 8.56 -61.38
C GLY A 5 39.26 9.35 -60.13
N ARG A 6 39.30 10.68 -60.18
CA ARG A 6 38.89 11.54 -59.05
C ARG A 6 37.37 11.62 -58.88
N PHE A 7 36.61 11.51 -59.97
CA PHE A 7 35.15 11.47 -59.93
C PHE A 7 34.63 10.16 -59.32
N GLN A 8 35.26 9.03 -59.64
CA GLN A 8 34.90 7.72 -59.09
C GLN A 8 35.13 7.65 -57.57
N LEU A 9 36.26 8.20 -57.08
CA LEU A 9 36.57 8.27 -55.65
C LEU A 9 35.58 9.17 -54.88
N LEU A 10 35.15 10.29 -55.47
CA LEU A 10 34.13 11.15 -54.85
C LEU A 10 32.75 10.47 -54.83
N LEU A 11 32.39 9.74 -55.88
CA LEU A 11 31.14 8.98 -55.93
C LEU A 11 31.13 7.87 -54.87
N ASP A 12 32.21 7.11 -54.73
CA ASP A 12 32.34 6.05 -53.72
C ASP A 12 32.37 6.61 -52.29
N CYS A 13 32.96 7.79 -52.09
CA CYS A 13 32.99 8.45 -50.79
C CYS A 13 31.60 8.99 -50.42
N VAL A 14 30.89 9.63 -51.35
CA VAL A 14 29.51 10.09 -51.18
C VAL A 14 28.55 8.91 -50.97
N LEU A 15 28.73 7.80 -51.70
CA LEU A 15 27.95 6.58 -51.54
C LEU A 15 28.23 5.89 -50.19
N LYS A 16 29.48 5.86 -49.70
CA LYS A 16 29.83 5.38 -48.35
C LYS A 16 29.29 6.28 -47.23
N ILE A 17 29.29 7.60 -47.44
CA ILE A 17 28.72 8.57 -46.48
C ILE A 17 27.19 8.45 -46.44
N LEU A 18 26.53 8.29 -47.59
CA LEU A 18 25.08 8.07 -47.69
C LEU A 18 24.66 6.73 -47.10
N THR A 19 25.38 5.64 -47.39
CA THR A 19 25.06 4.31 -46.87
C THR A 19 25.39 4.16 -45.38
N GLY A 20 26.50 4.73 -44.93
CA GLY A 20 26.87 4.78 -43.51
C GLY A 20 25.95 5.68 -42.68
N GLY A 21 25.58 6.85 -43.21
CA GLY A 21 24.65 7.78 -42.57
C GLY A 21 23.21 7.28 -42.51
N MET A 22 22.72 6.59 -43.55
CA MET A 22 21.41 5.95 -43.48
C MET A 22 21.40 4.75 -42.53
N SER A 23 22.48 3.98 -42.46
CA SER A 23 22.60 2.85 -41.52
C SER A 23 22.55 3.30 -40.05
N THR A 24 23.21 4.40 -39.70
CA THR A 24 23.17 4.96 -38.33
C THR A 24 21.80 5.55 -38.00
N ILE A 25 21.14 6.22 -38.95
CA ILE A 25 19.77 6.73 -38.77
C ILE A 25 18.78 5.58 -38.57
N ILE A 26 18.85 4.53 -39.39
CA ILE A 26 18.00 3.33 -39.26
C ILE A 26 18.23 2.66 -37.90
N THR A 27 19.48 2.51 -37.48
CA THR A 27 19.82 1.92 -36.17
C THR A 27 19.30 2.77 -35.01
N ALA A 28 19.37 4.10 -35.10
CA ALA A 28 18.82 5.01 -34.10
C ALA A 28 17.28 4.93 -34.02
N ILE A 29 16.60 4.82 -35.17
CA ILE A 29 15.13 4.66 -35.22
C ILE A 29 14.71 3.32 -34.61
N ILE A 30 15.40 2.23 -34.92
CA ILE A 30 15.14 0.91 -34.34
C ILE A 30 15.37 0.93 -32.83
N SER A 31 16.48 1.52 -32.37
CA SER A 31 16.81 1.71 -30.95
C SER A 31 15.72 2.52 -30.20
N ALA A 32 15.28 3.64 -30.77
CA ALA A 32 14.22 4.46 -30.21
C ALA A 32 12.88 3.71 -30.16
N SER A 33 12.58 2.92 -31.20
CA SER A 33 11.36 2.10 -31.27
C SER A 33 11.37 0.98 -30.22
N ILE A 34 12.50 0.29 -30.03
CA ILE A 34 12.66 -0.73 -28.98
C ILE A 34 12.53 -0.09 -27.59
N SER A 35 13.10 1.09 -27.40
CA SER A 35 13.01 1.83 -26.14
C SER A 35 11.57 2.23 -25.84
N LEU A 36 10.82 2.72 -26.84
CA LEU A 36 9.41 3.06 -26.70
C LEU A 36 8.55 1.83 -26.39
N VAL A 37 8.79 0.71 -27.08
CA VAL A 37 8.10 -0.57 -26.82
C VAL A 37 8.41 -1.07 -25.40
N SER A 38 9.65 -0.97 -24.96
CA SER A 38 10.05 -1.32 -23.59
C SER A 38 9.35 -0.45 -22.54
N ILE A 39 9.25 0.87 -22.76
CA ILE A 39 8.52 1.80 -21.89
C ILE A 39 7.02 1.48 -21.88
N CYS A 40 6.41 1.23 -23.04
CA CYS A 40 5.01 0.83 -23.11
C CYS A 40 4.77 -0.50 -22.39
N TYR A 41 5.69 -1.46 -22.50
CA TYR A 41 5.60 -2.75 -21.83
C TYR A 41 5.74 -2.62 -20.30
N THR A 42 6.69 -1.82 -19.80
CA THR A 42 6.84 -1.56 -18.36
C THR A 42 5.63 -0.83 -17.80
N VAL A 43 5.16 0.22 -18.47
CA VAL A 43 3.94 0.94 -18.06
C VAL A 43 2.71 0.03 -18.08
N SER A 44 2.59 -0.85 -19.07
CA SER A 44 1.48 -1.82 -19.16
C SER A 44 1.55 -2.86 -18.04
N LYS A 45 2.75 -3.36 -17.73
CA LYS A 45 2.98 -4.30 -16.62
C LYS A 45 2.66 -3.66 -15.27
N ASP A 46 3.08 -2.42 -15.05
CA ASP A 46 2.80 -1.68 -13.82
C ASP A 46 1.32 -1.35 -13.67
N ALA A 47 0.65 -0.98 -14.77
CA ALA A 47 -0.80 -0.78 -14.80
C ALA A 47 -1.55 -2.08 -14.49
N TYR A 48 -1.11 -3.21 -15.06
CA TYR A 48 -1.68 -4.52 -14.79
C TYR A 48 -1.52 -4.90 -13.32
N ALA A 49 -0.30 -4.82 -12.77
CA ALA A 49 -0.03 -5.13 -11.36
C ALA A 49 -0.85 -4.24 -10.41
N TYR A 50 -1.02 -2.95 -10.76
CA TYR A 50 -1.86 -2.04 -10.00
C TYR A 50 -3.34 -2.44 -10.02
N LEU A 51 -3.87 -2.85 -11.17
CA LEU A 51 -5.25 -3.32 -11.32
C LEU A 51 -5.46 -4.66 -10.61
N GLU A 52 -4.52 -5.59 -10.72
CA GLU A 52 -4.53 -6.88 -10.03
C GLU A 52 -4.61 -6.67 -8.51
N LYS A 53 -3.77 -5.80 -7.96
CA LYS A 53 -3.81 -5.45 -6.53
C LYS A 53 -5.16 -4.87 -6.11
N LYS A 54 -5.80 -4.05 -6.95
CA LYS A 54 -7.16 -3.55 -6.67
C LYS A 54 -8.21 -4.65 -6.75
N LEU A 55 -8.10 -5.56 -7.72
CA LEU A 55 -8.99 -6.71 -7.84
C LEU A 55 -8.89 -7.60 -6.60
N GLN A 56 -7.68 -7.89 -6.12
CA GLN A 56 -7.45 -8.63 -4.89
C GLN A 56 -8.11 -7.95 -3.68
N TYR A 57 -7.84 -6.67 -3.43
CA TYR A 57 -8.52 -5.94 -2.33
C TYR A 57 -10.04 -5.94 -2.48
N SER A 58 -10.56 -5.82 -3.70
CA SER A 58 -12.01 -5.85 -3.93
C SER A 58 -12.61 -7.22 -3.59
N ARG A 59 -11.94 -8.30 -4.01
CA ARG A 59 -12.35 -9.68 -3.72
C ARG A 59 -12.33 -9.95 -2.22
N ASN A 60 -11.25 -9.57 -1.54
CA ASN A 60 -11.06 -9.81 -0.11
C ASN A 60 -11.79 -8.80 0.80
N LEU A 61 -12.74 -8.01 0.26
CA LEU A 61 -13.41 -6.96 1.04
C LEU A 61 -14.13 -7.52 2.27
N GLU A 62 -14.76 -8.69 2.15
CA GLU A 62 -15.48 -9.35 3.24
C GLU A 62 -14.53 -9.88 4.30
N GLU A 63 -13.48 -10.62 3.90
CA GLU A 63 -12.43 -11.09 4.80
C GLU A 63 -11.79 -9.94 5.59
N ASN A 64 -11.49 -8.82 4.91
CA ASN A 64 -10.90 -7.65 5.56
C ASN A 64 -11.90 -6.94 6.49
N TYR A 65 -13.20 -7.00 6.20
CA TYR A 65 -14.23 -6.50 7.10
C TYR A 65 -14.30 -7.35 8.37
N GLU A 66 -14.35 -8.68 8.24
CA GLU A 66 -14.37 -9.61 9.36
C GLU A 66 -13.12 -9.49 10.22
N ALA A 67 -11.94 -9.45 9.59
CA ALA A 67 -10.67 -9.27 10.31
C ALA A 67 -10.64 -7.96 11.11
N LEU A 68 -11.14 -6.85 10.54
CA LEU A 68 -11.27 -5.59 11.24
C LEU A 68 -12.28 -5.68 12.41
N TYR A 69 -13.40 -6.35 12.20
CA TYR A 69 -14.44 -6.54 13.22
C TYR A 69 -13.89 -7.29 14.43
N TRP A 70 -13.29 -8.46 14.22
CA TRP A 70 -12.71 -9.27 15.28
C TRP A 70 -11.50 -8.58 15.94
N GLY A 71 -10.68 -7.88 15.16
CA GLY A 71 -9.59 -7.07 15.68
C GLY A 71 -10.09 -6.00 16.66
N LEU A 72 -11.14 -5.27 16.28
CA LEU A 72 -11.74 -4.24 17.14
C LEU A 72 -12.37 -4.85 18.39
N ASP A 73 -13.16 -5.92 18.25
CA ASP A 73 -13.80 -6.59 19.38
C ASP A 73 -12.76 -7.04 20.43
N ASN A 74 -11.67 -7.66 19.97
CA ASN A 74 -10.56 -8.04 20.85
C ASN A 74 -9.91 -6.83 21.54
N LEU A 75 -9.74 -5.70 20.84
CA LEU A 75 -9.21 -4.48 21.45
C LEU A 75 -10.15 -3.90 22.52
N LEU A 76 -11.46 -3.93 22.27
CA LEU A 76 -12.46 -3.44 23.23
C LEU A 76 -12.56 -4.34 24.47
N ARG A 77 -12.43 -5.66 24.31
CA ARG A 77 -12.30 -6.60 25.43
C ARG A 77 -11.06 -6.31 26.26
N LEU A 78 -9.89 -6.19 25.63
CA LEU A 78 -8.64 -5.83 26.31
C LEU A 78 -8.78 -4.52 27.09
N ARG A 79 -9.41 -3.50 26.49
CA ARG A 79 -9.69 -2.23 27.17
C ARG A 79 -10.54 -2.42 28.42
N THR A 80 -11.56 -3.26 28.31
CA THR A 80 -12.48 -3.56 29.42
C THR A 80 -11.76 -4.26 30.55
N ASP A 81 -10.93 -5.26 30.24
CA ASP A 81 -10.14 -6.00 31.23
C ASP A 81 -9.16 -5.09 31.98
N ILE A 82 -8.43 -4.22 31.26
CA ILE A 82 -7.50 -3.25 31.87
C ILE A 82 -8.25 -2.28 32.79
N ASN A 83 -9.38 -1.72 32.33
CA ASN A 83 -10.17 -0.79 33.15
C ASN A 83 -10.73 -1.47 34.40
N GLN A 84 -11.23 -2.71 34.28
CA GLN A 84 -11.70 -3.49 35.43
C GLN A 84 -10.56 -3.79 36.40
N TYR A 85 -9.36 -4.12 35.91
CA TYR A 85 -8.19 -4.33 36.77
C TYR A 85 -7.84 -3.07 37.57
N ILE A 86 -7.77 -1.92 36.90
CA ILE A 86 -7.50 -0.62 37.53
C ILE A 86 -8.52 -0.32 38.62
N GLN A 87 -9.82 -0.52 38.33
CA GLN A 87 -10.90 -0.31 39.29
C GLN A 87 -10.78 -1.25 40.50
N ARG A 88 -10.61 -2.56 40.27
CA ARG A 88 -10.49 -3.57 41.35
C ARG A 88 -9.28 -3.33 42.25
N LYS A 89 -8.19 -2.81 41.71
CA LYS A 89 -6.96 -2.52 42.46
C LYS A 89 -6.93 -1.10 43.04
N GLY A 90 -7.97 -0.29 42.82
CA GLY A 90 -8.00 1.10 43.27
C GLY A 90 -6.86 1.95 42.70
N ILE A 91 -6.31 1.58 41.55
CA ILE A 91 -5.20 2.29 40.93
C ILE A 91 -5.74 3.62 40.40
N LYS A 92 -5.16 4.74 40.83
CA LYS A 92 -5.49 6.04 40.24
C LYS A 92 -5.10 5.99 38.76
N SER A 93 -6.10 6.03 37.87
CA SER A 93 -5.93 5.85 36.43
C SER A 93 -4.77 6.72 35.90
N PRO A 94 -3.63 6.13 35.51
CA PRO A 94 -2.49 6.89 35.02
C PRO A 94 -2.86 7.65 33.75
N THR A 95 -2.24 8.81 33.53
CA THR A 95 -2.42 9.60 32.30
C THR A 95 -2.18 8.76 31.04
N ILE A 96 -1.22 7.82 31.11
CA ILE A 96 -0.92 6.86 30.04
C ILE A 96 -2.14 5.99 29.70
N CYS A 97 -2.85 5.47 30.71
CA CYS A 97 -4.05 4.66 30.50
C CYS A 97 -5.18 5.50 29.91
N LYS A 98 -5.36 6.75 30.37
CA LYS A 98 -6.36 7.67 29.81
C LYS A 98 -6.07 7.97 28.34
N ASN A 99 -4.82 8.25 28.00
CA ASN A 99 -4.39 8.51 26.63
C ASN A 99 -4.58 7.29 25.72
N TRP A 100 -4.23 6.10 26.20
CA TRP A 100 -4.48 4.85 25.48
C TRP A 100 -5.98 4.61 25.27
N ASN A 101 -6.82 4.77 26.30
CA ASN A 101 -8.27 4.66 26.19
C ASN A 101 -8.86 5.64 25.16
N ASN A 102 -8.40 6.88 25.12
CA ASN A 102 -8.83 7.85 24.11
C ASN A 102 -8.48 7.41 22.68
N ARG A 103 -7.29 6.84 22.48
CA ARG A 103 -6.89 6.25 21.20
C ARG A 103 -7.80 5.09 20.81
N VAL A 104 -8.17 4.21 21.75
CA VAL A 104 -9.11 3.10 21.49
C VAL A 104 -10.47 3.63 21.06
N TRP A 105 -11.00 4.65 21.74
CA TRP A 105 -12.27 5.26 21.36
C TRP A 105 -12.26 5.88 19.96
N LYS A 106 -11.17 6.55 19.59
CA LYS A 106 -11.00 7.09 18.25
C LYS A 106 -11.05 5.98 17.19
N ILE A 107 -10.36 4.87 17.43
CA ILE A 107 -10.33 3.72 16.53
C ILE A 107 -11.69 3.01 16.44
N ASP A 108 -12.45 2.90 17.54
CA ASP A 108 -13.83 2.40 17.51
C ASP A 108 -14.71 3.27 16.60
N GLY A 109 -14.63 4.60 16.74
CA GLY A 109 -15.36 5.54 15.88
C GLY A 109 -14.98 5.40 14.40
N GLU A 110 -13.69 5.35 14.08
CA GLU A 110 -13.20 5.14 12.71
C GLU A 110 -13.69 3.80 12.13
N SER A 111 -13.69 2.74 12.93
CA SER A 111 -14.13 1.40 12.52
C SER A 111 -15.63 1.35 12.23
N ARG A 112 -16.46 1.95 13.09
CA ARG A 112 -17.91 2.07 12.87
C ARG A 112 -18.25 2.78 11.56
N ILE A 113 -17.49 3.82 11.20
CA ILE A 113 -17.62 4.50 9.91
C ILE A 113 -17.34 3.54 8.75
N LEU A 114 -16.30 2.71 8.85
CA LEU A 114 -15.98 1.72 7.81
C LEU A 114 -17.03 0.61 7.72
N PHE A 115 -17.55 0.13 8.84
CA PHE A 115 -18.62 -0.88 8.87
C PHE A 115 -19.92 -0.36 8.23
N ASN A 116 -20.28 0.89 8.50
CA ASN A 116 -21.42 1.52 7.85
C ASN A 116 -21.21 1.68 6.34
N LYS A 117 -19.99 2.02 5.91
CA LYS A 117 -19.64 2.08 4.48
C LYS A 117 -19.69 0.71 3.81
N TYR A 118 -19.26 -0.35 4.49
CA TYR A 118 -19.29 -1.72 3.98
C TYR A 118 -20.69 -2.14 3.52
N ARG A 119 -21.72 -1.86 4.30
CA ARG A 119 -23.12 -2.19 3.96
C ARG A 119 -23.53 -1.62 2.58
N ARG A 120 -23.07 -0.42 2.25
CA ARG A 120 -23.36 0.28 0.98
C ARG A 120 -22.41 -0.16 -0.14
N THR A 121 -21.15 -0.42 0.18
CA THR A 121 -20.08 -0.67 -0.80
C THR A 121 -19.94 -2.14 -1.21
N ARG A 122 -20.46 -3.10 -0.44
CA ARG A 122 -20.31 -4.55 -0.73
C ARG A 122 -20.83 -4.96 -2.10
N LYS A 123 -21.87 -4.29 -2.62
CA LYS A 123 -22.46 -4.52 -3.96
C LYS A 123 -21.94 -3.54 -5.03
N SER A 124 -20.97 -2.69 -4.71
CA SER A 124 -20.44 -1.69 -5.65
C SER A 124 -19.37 -2.27 -6.58
N TRP A 125 -18.96 -1.45 -7.55
CA TRP A 125 -17.85 -1.73 -8.46
C TRP A 125 -16.51 -1.97 -7.73
N VAL A 126 -15.57 -2.60 -8.45
CA VAL A 126 -14.26 -3.04 -7.95
C VAL A 126 -13.49 -1.91 -7.25
N LEU A 127 -13.48 -0.71 -7.83
CA LEU A 127 -12.67 0.41 -7.31
C LEU A 127 -13.13 0.89 -5.91
N PRO A 128 -14.43 1.19 -5.67
CA PRO A 128 -14.95 1.45 -4.32
C PRO A 128 -14.65 0.35 -3.32
N ARG A 129 -14.85 -0.92 -3.71
CA ARG A 129 -14.57 -2.08 -2.85
C ARG A 129 -13.11 -2.16 -2.45
N ALA A 130 -12.21 -2.07 -3.43
CA ALA A 130 -10.77 -2.08 -3.21
C ALA A 130 -10.30 -0.93 -2.29
N LYS A 131 -10.85 0.27 -2.49
CA LYS A 131 -10.55 1.44 -1.66
C LYS A 131 -11.00 1.25 -0.21
N LEU A 132 -12.18 0.66 0.00
CA LEU A 132 -12.71 0.39 1.33
C LEU A 132 -11.91 -0.72 2.04
N SER A 133 -11.69 -1.84 1.36
CA SER A 133 -10.89 -2.96 1.87
C SER A 133 -9.50 -2.50 2.33
N ARG A 134 -8.79 -1.71 1.51
CA ARG A 134 -7.48 -1.16 1.88
C ARG A 134 -7.55 -0.29 3.14
N LYS A 135 -8.62 0.48 3.34
CA LYS A 135 -8.80 1.29 4.56
C LYS A 135 -9.02 0.40 5.78
N MET A 136 -9.72 -0.72 5.63
CA MET A 136 -9.94 -1.68 6.72
C MET A 136 -8.63 -2.33 7.14
N VAL A 137 -7.80 -2.78 6.19
CA VAL A 137 -6.48 -3.36 6.49
C VAL A 137 -5.60 -2.38 7.25
N LYS A 138 -5.50 -1.13 6.77
CA LYS A 138 -4.72 -0.09 7.46
C LYS A 138 -5.24 0.22 8.86
N LEU A 139 -6.54 0.13 9.09
CA LEU A 139 -7.11 0.37 10.41
C LEU A 139 -6.87 -0.83 11.33
N LEU A 140 -6.89 -2.05 10.78
CA LEU A 140 -6.53 -3.27 11.50
C LEU A 140 -5.07 -3.25 11.97
N GLU A 141 -4.13 -2.79 11.14
CA GLU A 141 -2.73 -2.59 11.55
C GLU A 141 -2.63 -1.69 12.79
N LYS A 142 -3.32 -0.54 12.79
CA LYS A 142 -3.38 0.35 13.95
C LYS A 142 -4.02 -0.30 15.19
N ILE A 143 -5.03 -1.15 14.99
CA ILE A 143 -5.65 -1.91 16.08
C ILE A 143 -4.62 -2.87 16.69
N THR A 144 -3.87 -3.60 15.87
CA THR A 144 -2.82 -4.52 16.32
C THR A 144 -1.75 -3.79 17.13
N ASP A 145 -1.28 -2.63 16.66
CA ASP A 145 -0.33 -1.80 17.40
C ASP A 145 -0.90 -1.40 18.77
N LEU A 146 -2.16 -0.94 18.78
CA LEU A 146 -2.81 -0.48 20.01
C LEU A 146 -3.11 -1.63 20.99
N GLN A 147 -3.33 -2.85 20.48
CA GLN A 147 -3.42 -4.06 21.29
C GLN A 147 -2.08 -4.40 21.95
N ASN A 148 -0.96 -4.24 21.23
CA ASN A 148 0.37 -4.44 21.79
C ASN A 148 0.66 -3.40 22.89
N ASP A 149 0.39 -2.11 22.64
CA ASP A 149 0.45 -1.05 23.65
C ASP A 149 -0.37 -1.41 24.91
N GLY A 150 -1.59 -1.93 24.70
CA GLY A 150 -2.47 -2.32 25.80
C GLY A 150 -1.94 -3.51 26.62
N LYS A 151 -1.37 -4.51 25.95
CA LYS A 151 -0.72 -5.65 26.62
C LYS A 151 0.48 -5.20 27.45
N GLU A 152 1.31 -4.31 26.92
CA GLU A 152 2.44 -3.74 27.66
C GLU A 152 1.97 -2.93 28.87
N LEU A 153 0.93 -2.10 28.70
CA LEU A 153 0.30 -1.38 29.80
C LEU A 153 -0.21 -2.34 30.89
N GLY A 154 -0.86 -3.44 30.51
CA GLY A 154 -1.31 -4.47 31.45
C GLY A 154 -0.16 -5.11 32.24
N LYS A 155 0.99 -5.36 31.60
CA LYS A 155 2.20 -5.86 32.26
C LYS A 155 2.76 -4.84 33.27
N LEU A 156 2.79 -3.56 32.91
CA LEU A 156 3.23 -2.50 33.82
C LEU A 156 2.33 -2.38 35.05
N LEU A 157 1.01 -2.47 34.87
CA LEU A 157 0.03 -2.38 35.95
C LEU A 157 0.08 -3.59 36.91
N THR A 158 0.40 -4.77 36.40
CA THR A 158 0.55 -5.99 37.21
C THR A 158 1.91 -6.07 37.88
N GLY A 159 2.98 -5.67 37.20
CA GLY A 159 4.34 -5.59 37.77
C GLY A 159 4.45 -4.60 38.92
N ASN A 160 3.81 -3.43 38.82
CA ASN A 160 3.83 -2.43 39.89
C ASN A 160 3.03 -2.84 41.14
N SER A 161 2.10 -3.79 41.00
CA SER A 161 1.27 -4.29 42.12
C SER A 161 1.98 -5.34 42.99
N ARG A 162 3.12 -5.92 42.56
CA ARG A 162 3.88 -6.90 43.36
C ARG A 162 4.95 -6.26 44.26
N ASN A 163 5.25 -4.98 44.06
CA ASN A 163 6.27 -4.25 44.81
C ASN A 163 5.69 -3.42 45.98
N LYS A 164 4.48 -3.76 46.43
CA LYS A 164 3.79 -3.17 47.58
C LYS A 164 3.29 -4.29 48.47
#